data_AF-A0A359F578-F1
#
_entry.id   AF-A0A359F578-F1
#
_cell.length_a   1.000
_cell.length_b   1.000
_cell.length_c   1.000
_cell.angle_alpha   90.00
_cell.angle_beta   90.00
_cell.angle_gamma   90.00
#
_symmetry.space_group_name_H-M   'P 1'
#
loop_
_entity.id
_entity.type
_entity.pdbx_description
1 polymer ?
#
loop_
_entity_poly.entity_id
_entity_poly.type
_entity_poly.pdbx_seq_one_letter_code
_entity_poly.pdbx_strand_id
1 'polypeptide(L)'
;MDGSAHHDDGFDAVLPDGEYAAFVVDCDESDQADQHEKQPITLTLTIVAGEHKGETLEVVATGLIGGFVELVGVPATLLVHEGQPSVTIES
;
A
#
# COMPACT_ATOMS: atom_id res chain seq x y z
N MET A 1 -27.86 16.53 -9.84
CA MET A 1 -26.79 15.62 -10.28
C MET A 1 -25.67 15.86 -9.27
N ASP A 2 -25.85 15.36 -8.05
CA ASP A 2 -25.52 14.00 -7.61
C ASP A 2 -24.01 13.73 -7.70
N GLY A 3 -23.39 13.64 -6.52
CA GLY A 3 -22.20 12.84 -6.21
C GLY A 3 -20.93 13.05 -7.04
N SER A 4 -20.18 14.14 -6.81
CA SER A 4 -18.73 14.06 -6.99
C SER A 4 -18.15 13.56 -5.68
N ALA A 5 -17.91 12.25 -5.62
CA ALA A 5 -17.27 11.58 -4.50
C ALA A 5 -15.97 12.33 -4.15
N HIS A 6 -15.94 12.97 -2.98
CA HIS A 6 -14.68 13.09 -2.25
C HIS A 6 -14.29 11.65 -1.89
N HIS A 7 -13.54 10.99 -2.77
CA HIS A 7 -12.72 9.86 -2.38
C HIS A 7 -11.53 10.45 -1.62
N ASP A 8 -11.83 10.97 -0.43
CA ASP A 8 -10.85 11.28 0.61
C ASP A 8 -10.77 10.01 1.49
N ASP A 9 -10.50 8.87 0.85
CA ASP A 9 -10.27 7.58 1.52
C ASP A 9 -8.76 7.30 1.65
N GLY A 10 -7.92 8.28 1.32
CA GLY A 10 -6.52 8.26 1.72
C GLY A 10 -6.44 8.61 3.19
N PHE A 11 -6.64 7.64 4.09
CA PHE A 11 -6.19 7.80 5.46
C PHE A 11 -4.67 8.00 5.40
N ASP A 12 -4.23 9.26 5.49
CA ASP A 12 -2.86 9.66 5.85
C ASP A 12 -2.63 9.25 7.32
N ALA A 13 -2.80 7.96 7.60
CA ALA A 13 -2.52 7.35 8.87
C ALA A 13 -1.00 7.32 8.98
N VAL A 14 -0.44 8.39 9.57
CA VAL A 14 0.96 8.40 10.01
C VAL A 14 1.06 7.37 11.13
N LEU A 15 1.34 6.12 10.74
CA LEU A 15 1.73 5.07 11.66
C LEU A 15 3.02 5.51 12.38
N PRO A 16 3.15 5.25 13.69
CA PRO A 16 4.40 5.50 14.38
C PRO A 16 5.54 4.65 13.80
N ASP A 17 6.78 5.02 14.12
CA ASP A 17 7.93 4.20 13.73
C ASP A 17 7.82 2.80 14.35
N GLY A 18 7.95 1.77 13.51
CA GLY A 18 7.69 0.40 13.92
C GLY A 18 7.57 -0.57 12.75
N GLU A 19 7.48 -1.85 13.10
CA GLU A 19 7.22 -2.94 12.16
C GLU A 19 5.79 -3.43 12.32
N TYR A 20 5.10 -3.58 11.19
CA TYR A 20 3.71 -3.97 11.11
C TYR A 20 3.52 -5.14 10.15
N ALA A 21 2.87 -6.18 10.65
CA ALA A 21 2.40 -7.27 9.80
C ALA A 21 1.13 -6.81 9.06
N ALA A 22 1.16 -6.89 7.74
CA ALA A 22 0.09 -6.44 6.85
C ALA A 22 -0.25 -7.48 5.78
N PHE A 23 -1.36 -7.25 5.10
CA PHE A 23 -1.75 -7.97 3.88
C PHE A 23 -2.10 -6.96 2.79
N VAL A 24 -1.71 -7.25 1.56
CA VAL A 24 -2.13 -6.46 0.40
C VAL A 24 -3.59 -6.80 0.09
N VAL A 25 -4.46 -5.81 0.15
CA VAL A 25 -5.90 -5.98 -0.14
C VAL A 25 -6.28 -5.48 -1.52
N ASP A 26 -5.52 -4.53 -2.05
CA ASP A 26 -5.70 -3.97 -3.38
C ASP A 26 -4.37 -3.41 -3.90
N CYS A 27 -4.24 -3.31 -5.22
CA CYS A 27 -3.16 -2.52 -5.82
C CYS A 27 -3.62 -1.82 -7.09
N ASP A 28 -3.20 -0.58 -7.22
CA ASP A 28 -3.41 0.25 -8.40
C ASP A 28 -2.08 0.47 -9.11
N GLU A 29 -1.98 -0.07 -10.32
CA GLU A 29 -0.91 0.25 -11.25
C GLU A 29 -1.22 1.62 -11.82
N SER A 30 -0.71 2.68 -11.20
CA SER A 30 -1.02 4.05 -11.60
C SER A 30 -0.81 4.22 -13.10
N ASP A 31 -1.88 4.60 -13.82
CA ASP A 31 -1.96 4.73 -15.29
C ASP A 31 -1.03 5.85 -15.86
N GLN A 32 -0.08 6.34 -15.06
CA GLN A 32 0.79 7.46 -15.39
C GLN A 32 2.19 6.99 -15.79
N ALA A 33 2.39 7.06 -17.11
CA ALA A 33 3.62 7.32 -17.85
C ALA A 33 4.31 6.12 -18.54
N ASP A 34 4.44 6.31 -19.86
CA ASP A 34 5.36 5.74 -20.83
C ASP A 34 6.02 4.38 -20.51
N GLN A 35 5.74 3.41 -21.39
CA GLN A 35 5.96 1.96 -21.24
C GLN A 35 7.42 1.47 -21.15
N HIS A 36 8.33 2.18 -20.48
CA HIS A 36 9.76 1.85 -20.48
C HIS A 36 10.45 1.81 -19.10
N GLU A 37 9.76 2.08 -17.99
CA GLU A 37 10.37 2.07 -16.65
C GLU A 37 9.51 1.32 -15.63
N LYS A 38 10.13 0.82 -14.56
CA LYS A 38 9.44 0.17 -13.43
C LYS A 38 8.46 1.17 -12.83
N GLN A 39 7.16 0.99 -13.10
CA GLN A 39 6.14 1.93 -12.68
C GLN A 39 5.91 1.85 -11.16
N PRO A 40 5.61 2.98 -10.50
CA PRO A 40 5.16 2.97 -9.12
C PRO A 40 3.79 2.25 -9.03
N ILE A 41 3.64 1.40 -8.02
CA ILE A 41 2.38 0.71 -7.73
C ILE A 41 1.87 1.23 -6.40
N THR A 42 0.64 1.71 -6.38
CA THR A 42 -0.05 2.05 -5.14
C THR A 42 -0.60 0.77 -4.54
N LEU A 43 -0.14 0.41 -3.35
CA LEU A 43 -0.63 -0.75 -2.61
C LEU A 43 -1.53 -0.29 -1.49
N THR A 44 -2.69 -0.93 -1.40
CA THR A 44 -3.55 -0.83 -0.22
C THR A 44 -3.18 -1.97 0.72
N LEU A 45 -2.64 -1.64 1.88
CA LEU A 45 -2.22 -2.58 2.91
C LEU A 45 -3.19 -2.53 4.09
N THR A 46 -3.55 -3.69 4.63
CA THR A 46 -4.29 -3.79 5.89
C THR A 46 -3.43 -4.43 6.98
N ILE A 47 -3.28 -3.75 8.11
CA ILE A 47 -2.54 -4.26 9.27
C ILE A 47 -3.33 -5.39 9.92
N VAL A 48 -2.69 -6.55 10.11
CA VAL A 48 -3.38 -7.77 10.61
C VAL A 48 -3.07 -8.12 12.05
N ALA A 49 -2.09 -7.45 12.66
CA ALA A 49 -1.68 -7.69 14.04
C ALA A 49 -1.23 -6.40 14.74
N GLY A 50 -1.14 -6.45 16.08
CA GLY A 50 -0.71 -5.33 16.89
C GLY A 50 -1.82 -4.34 17.25
N GLU A 51 -1.42 -3.19 17.80
CA GLU A 51 -2.31 -2.12 18.25
C GLU A 51 -3.13 -1.51 17.10
N HIS A 52 -2.53 -1.47 15.91
CA HIS A 52 -3.08 -0.89 14.69
C HIS A 52 -3.86 -1.90 13.83
N LYS A 53 -4.25 -3.05 14.39
CA LYS A 53 -4.93 -4.10 13.63
C LYS A 53 -6.24 -3.60 13.04
N GLY A 54 -6.44 -3.85 11.75
CA GLY A 54 -7.62 -3.46 10.99
C GLY A 54 -7.50 -2.08 10.35
N GLU A 55 -6.41 -1.35 10.60
CA GLU A 55 -6.12 -0.12 9.87
C GLU A 55 -5.67 -0.45 8.45
N THR A 56 -6.15 0.35 7.51
CA THR A 56 -5.83 0.26 6.09
C THR A 56 -5.07 1.52 5.69
N LEU A 57 -3.99 1.35 4.94
CA LEU A 57 -3.15 2.44 4.47
C LEU A 57 -2.72 2.22 3.02
N GLU A 58 -2.52 3.32 2.31
CA GLU A 58 -1.99 3.32 0.95
C GLU A 58 -0.49 3.61 0.98
N VAL A 59 0.30 2.78 0.31
CA VAL A 59 1.74 3.00 0.12
C VAL A 59 2.09 3.00 -1.35
N VAL A 60 2.90 3.96 -1.78
CA VAL A 60 3.45 3.97 -3.13
C VAL A 60 4.75 3.19 -3.13
N ALA A 61 4.72 1.99 -3.70
CA ALA A 61 5.88 1.13 -3.80
C ALA A 61 6.61 1.37 -5.12
N THR A 62 7.90 1.70 -5.04
CA THR A 62 8.77 1.82 -6.22
C THR A 62 9.62 0.57 -6.36
N GLY A 63 9.60 -0.06 -7.54
CA GLY A 63 10.49 -1.19 -7.85
C GLY A 63 9.94 -2.58 -7.55
N LEU A 64 8.67 -2.69 -7.17
CA LEU A 64 7.94 -3.95 -7.23
C LEU A 64 7.77 -4.39 -8.69
N ILE A 65 7.75 -5.71 -8.88
CA ILE A 65 7.47 -6.34 -10.17
C ILE A 65 6.30 -7.28 -9.90
N GLY A 66 5.17 -7.04 -10.56
CA GLY A 66 3.96 -7.82 -10.44
C GLY A 66 2.72 -6.94 -10.50
N GLY A 67 1.58 -7.55 -10.83
CA GLY A 67 0.28 -6.86 -10.85
C GLY A 67 -0.68 -7.37 -9.79
N PHE A 68 -1.93 -6.94 -9.86
CA PHE A 68 -3.02 -7.33 -8.94
C PHE A 68 -3.06 -8.82 -8.61
N VAL A 69 -2.91 -9.68 -9.61
CA VAL A 69 -2.98 -11.13 -9.45
C VAL A 69 -1.84 -11.70 -8.60
N GLU A 70 -0.68 -11.06 -8.64
CA GLU A 70 0.53 -11.52 -7.94
C GLU A 70 0.66 -10.89 -6.55
N LEU A 71 0.15 -9.67 -6.39
CA LEU A 71 0.33 -8.88 -5.17
C LEU A 71 -0.86 -8.98 -4.22
N VAL A 72 -2.10 -9.11 -4.70
CA VAL A 72 -3.25 -9.12 -3.78
C VAL A 72 -3.36 -10.44 -3.02
N GLY A 73 -3.59 -10.34 -1.71
CA GLY A 73 -3.69 -11.48 -0.81
C GLY A 73 -2.35 -12.02 -0.31
N VAL A 74 -1.23 -11.40 -0.69
CA VAL A 74 0.09 -11.78 -0.16
C VAL A 74 0.33 -11.15 1.23
N PRO A 75 1.02 -11.86 2.13
CA PRO A 75 1.57 -11.26 3.34
C PRO A 75 2.60 -10.18 2.98
N ALA A 76 2.57 -9.09 3.74
CA ALA A 76 3.50 -7.99 3.61
C ALA A 76 3.98 -7.52 4.98
N THR A 77 5.22 -7.06 5.05
CA THR A 77 5.77 -6.38 6.22
C THR A 77 5.93 -4.91 5.88
N LEU A 78 5.26 -4.06 6.65
CA LEU A 78 5.41 -2.61 6.58
C LEU A 78 6.37 -2.17 7.70
N LEU A 79 7.48 -1.55 7.32
CA LEU A 79 8.40 -0.90 8.24
C LEU A 79 8.23 0.62 8.09
N VAL A 80 7.93 1.30 9.19
CA VAL A 80 7.97 2.76 9.28
C VAL A 80 9.23 3.15 10.04
N HIS A 81 10.12 3.90 9.39
CA HIS A 81 11.36 4.37 10.00
C HIS A 81 11.58 5.85 9.71
N GLU A 82 11.69 6.68 10.75
CA GLU A 82 11.75 8.14 10.64
C GLU A 82 10.58 8.70 9.82
N GLY A 83 9.38 8.14 10.03
CA GLY A 83 8.16 8.50 9.31
C GLY A 83 8.12 8.09 7.83
N GLN A 84 9.09 7.32 7.36
CA GLN A 84 9.14 6.83 5.98
C GLN A 84 8.70 5.36 5.92
N PRO A 85 7.59 5.04 5.22
CA PRO A 85 7.13 3.67 5.05
C PRO A 85 7.96 2.93 4.00
N SER A 86 8.27 1.67 4.29
CA SER A 86 8.90 0.71 3.39
C SER A 86 8.17 -0.62 3.48
N VAL A 87 7.77 -1.17 2.34
CA VAL A 87 7.04 -2.44 2.28
C VAL A 87 7.94 -3.55 1.75
N THR A 88 7.89 -4.71 2.38
CA THR A 88 8.48 -5.95 1.88
C THR A 88 7.38 -6.96 1.65
N ILE A 89 7.28 -7.49 0.43
CA ILE A 89 6.31 -8.53 0.07
C ILE A 89 6.95 -9.89 0.29
N GLU A 90 6.26 -10.79 0.99
CA GLU A 90 6.72 -12.19 1.13
C GLU A 90 6.06 -13.03 0.02
N SER A 91 6.82 -13.30 -1.05
CA SER A 91 6.42 -14.13 -2.21
C SER A 91 7.06 -15.50 -2.20
#